data_AF-A0A943YVI4-F1
#
_entry.id   AF-A0A943YVI4-F1
#
_cell.length_a   1.000
_cell.length_b   1.000
_cell.length_c   1.000
_cell.angle_alpha   90.00
_cell.angle_beta   90.00
_cell.angle_gamma   90.00
#
_symmetry.space_group_name_H-M   'P 1'
#
loop_
_entity.id
_entity.type
_entity.pdbx_description
1 polymer ?
#
loop_
_entity_poly.entity_id
_entity_poly.type
_entity_poly.pdbx_seq_one_letter_code
_entity_poly.pdbx_strand_id
1 'polypeptide(L)'
;MLSVAQSADILGISPARVRKLASEGTLDGAKVGHTWILSEESVYDRLSKKPRAGRPVHTTNDAAANGEPTASNLHDLYLECKQAFRFEPPLQAIENASSQEEAGFYMAVADYFLQCKQRELIAQGVY
;
A
#
# COMPACT_ATOMS: atom_id res chain seq x y z
N MET A 1 -28.24 17.14 4.12
CA MET A 1 -27.09 17.51 4.99
C MET A 1 -27.35 16.94 6.36
N LEU A 2 -26.43 16.15 6.90
CA LEU A 2 -26.61 15.38 8.13
C LEU A 2 -25.63 15.84 9.22
N SER A 3 -26.07 15.77 10.47
CA SER A 3 -25.18 15.90 11.62
C SER A 3 -24.37 14.62 11.83
N VAL A 4 -23.28 14.73 12.61
CA VAL A 4 -22.48 13.57 13.03
C VAL A 4 -23.32 12.50 13.74
N ALA A 5 -24.25 12.91 14.60
CA ALA A 5 -25.09 11.98 15.36
C ALA A 5 -26.00 11.18 14.43
N GLN A 6 -26.71 11.86 13.53
CA GLN A 6 -27.56 11.20 12.54
C GLN A 6 -26.78 10.27 11.61
N SER A 7 -25.58 10.69 11.19
CA SER A 7 -24.72 9.86 10.34
C SER A 7 -24.17 8.65 11.08
N ALA A 8 -23.92 8.77 12.39
CA ALA A 8 -23.50 7.67 13.26
C ALA A 8 -24.60 6.62 13.39
N ASP A 9 -25.85 7.05 13.57
CA ASP A 9 -27.02 6.18 13.67
C ASP A 9 -27.28 5.44 12.34
N ILE A 10 -27.19 6.15 11.21
CA ILE A 10 -27.38 5.56 9.86
C ILE A 10 -26.30 4.51 9.54
N LEU A 11 -25.04 4.82 9.86
CA LEU A 11 -23.90 3.95 9.57
C LEU A 11 -23.69 2.85 10.63
N GLY A 12 -24.38 2.92 11.77
CA GLY A 12 -24.21 1.98 12.89
C GLY A 12 -22.81 2.02 13.54
N ILE A 13 -22.17 3.20 13.55
CA ILE A 13 -20.81 3.39 14.11
C ILE A 13 -20.77 4.51 15.13
N SER A 14 -19.70 4.60 15.92
CA SER A 14 -19.57 5.64 16.93
C SER A 14 -19.40 7.05 16.31
N PRO A 15 -19.92 8.12 16.94
CA PRO A 15 -19.74 9.50 16.49
C PRO A 15 -18.27 9.92 16.35
N ALA A 16 -17.40 9.39 17.21
CA ALA A 16 -15.95 9.63 17.11
C ALA A 16 -15.36 9.06 15.81
N ARG A 17 -15.83 7.88 15.38
CA ARG A 17 -15.39 7.27 14.11
C ARG A 17 -15.90 8.06 12.91
N VAL A 18 -17.13 8.57 12.96
CA VAL A 18 -17.67 9.45 11.90
C VAL A 18 -16.83 10.72 11.76
N ARG A 19 -16.46 11.38 12.87
CA ARG A 19 -15.56 12.55 12.84
C ARG A 19 -14.19 12.20 12.25
N LYS A 20 -13.64 11.05 12.62
CA LYS A 20 -12.37 10.55 12.06
C LYS A 20 -12.46 10.35 10.55
N LEU A 21 -13.53 9.73 10.06
CA LEU A 21 -13.76 9.53 8.62
C LEU A 21 -13.95 10.85 7.86
N ALA A 22 -14.60 11.83 8.48
CA ALA A 22 -14.73 13.17 7.91
C ALA A 22 -13.38 13.90 7.86
N SER A 23 -12.55 13.79 8.91
CA SER A 23 -11.20 14.35 8.91
C SER A 23 -10.22 13.64 7.97
N GLU A 24 -10.41 12.33 7.74
CA GLU A 24 -9.66 11.52 6.78
C GLU A 24 -10.12 11.77 5.33
N GLY A 25 -11.13 12.62 5.10
CA GLY A 25 -11.69 12.90 3.78
C GLY A 25 -12.43 11.71 3.15
N THR A 26 -12.71 10.66 3.92
CA THR A 26 -13.44 9.47 3.42
C THR A 26 -14.96 9.64 3.45
N LEU A 27 -15.45 10.65 4.17
CA LEU A 27 -16.82 11.11 4.11
C LEU A 27 -16.80 12.59 3.74
N ASP A 28 -17.55 12.96 2.69
CA ASP A 28 -17.69 14.36 2.33
C ASP A 28 -18.44 15.08 3.43
N GLY A 29 -17.71 15.93 4.15
CA GLY A 29 -18.25 16.75 5.21
C GLY A 29 -17.40 17.99 5.41
N ALA A 30 -18.06 19.06 5.81
CA ALA A 30 -17.42 20.32 6.16
C ALA A 30 -17.50 20.54 7.66
N LYS A 31 -16.41 21.03 8.24
CA LYS A 31 -16.40 21.49 9.63
C LYS A 31 -16.93 22.93 9.67
N VAL A 32 -18.09 23.11 10.30
CA VAL A 32 -18.72 24.41 10.51
C VAL A 32 -18.66 24.73 12.01
N GLY A 33 -17.72 25.59 12.39
CA GLY A 33 -17.42 25.89 13.79
C GLY A 33 -16.88 24.65 14.54
N HIS A 34 -17.58 24.26 15.62
CA HIS A 34 -17.26 23.06 16.41
C HIS A 34 -17.99 21.79 15.92
N THR A 35 -18.86 21.92 14.92
CA THR A 35 -19.73 20.83 14.45
C THR A 35 -19.31 20.39 13.05
N TRP A 36 -19.36 19.09 12.78
CA TRP A 36 -19.21 18.55 11.44
C TRP A 36 -20.58 18.39 10.79
N ILE A 37 -20.70 18.87 9.56
CA ILE A 37 -21.87 18.71 8.70
C ILE A 37 -21.46 17.81 7.55
N LEU A 38 -22.18 16.71 7.36
CA LEU A 38 -21.87 15.67 6.38
C LEU A 38 -22.85 15.75 5.22
N SER A 39 -22.36 15.48 4.01
CA SER A 39 -23.22 15.27 2.86
C SER A 39 -24.02 13.98 3.06
N GLU A 40 -25.29 14.04 2.71
CA GLU A 40 -26.17 12.88 2.85
C GLU A 40 -25.81 11.79 1.85
N GLU A 41 -25.45 12.18 0.64
CA GLU A 41 -25.03 11.29 -0.45
C GLU A 41 -23.81 10.45 -0.07
N SER A 42 -22.79 11.07 0.54
CA SER A 42 -21.55 10.37 0.92
C SER A 42 -21.77 9.35 2.05
N VAL A 43 -22.69 9.65 2.98
CA VAL A 43 -23.08 8.74 4.06
C VAL A 43 -23.80 7.51 3.52
N TYR A 44 -24.76 7.70 2.61
CA TYR A 44 -25.47 6.58 1.99
C TYR A 44 -24.60 5.76 1.03
N ASP A 45 -23.73 6.41 0.26
CA ASP A 45 -22.78 5.70 -0.61
C ASP A 45 -21.89 4.76 0.22
N ARG A 46 -21.40 5.24 1.37
CA ARG A 46 -20.63 4.41 2.31
C ARG A 46 -21.44 3.28 2.93
N LEU A 47 -22.71 3.53 3.27
CA LEU A 47 -23.60 2.48 3.78
C LEU A 47 -23.77 1.35 2.77
N SER A 48 -23.86 1.69 1.48
CA SER A 48 -23.96 0.72 0.40
C SER A 48 -22.65 -0.05 0.19
N LYS A 49 -21.52 0.63 0.31
CA LYS A 49 -20.16 0.07 0.19
C LYS A 49 -19.67 -0.42 1.55
N LYS A 50 -20.21 -1.56 2.02
CA LYS A 50 -19.72 -2.21 3.24
C LYS A 50 -18.19 -2.45 3.12
N PRO A 51 -17.37 -1.96 4.08
CA PRO A 51 -15.94 -2.24 4.05
C PRO A 51 -15.72 -3.75 4.16
N ARG A 52 -14.83 -4.29 3.32
CA ARG A 52 -14.47 -5.71 3.37
C ARG A 52 -13.89 -6.03 4.74
N ALA A 53 -14.27 -7.18 5.30
CA ALA A 53 -13.74 -7.67 6.56
C ALA A 53 -12.22 -7.84 6.43
N GLY A 54 -11.48 -7.07 7.23
CA GLY A 54 -10.03 -7.07 7.24
C GLY A 54 -9.53 -6.01 8.22
N ARG A 55 -8.44 -6.32 8.92
CA ARG A 55 -7.74 -5.35 9.80
C ARG A 55 -7.30 -4.16 8.91
N PRO A 56 -7.58 -2.90 9.29
CA PRO A 56 -7.06 -1.77 8.55
C PRO A 56 -5.53 -1.86 8.56
N VAL A 57 -4.95 -2.03 7.38
CA VAL A 57 -3.49 -1.95 7.18
C VAL A 57 -3.12 -0.52 7.50
N HIS A 58 -2.24 -0.35 8.49
CA HIS A 58 -1.74 0.95 8.89
C HIS A 58 -0.76 1.40 7.78
N THR A 59 -1.27 1.93 6.68
CA THR A 59 -0.45 2.67 5.72
C THR A 59 -0.07 3.99 6.39
N THR A 60 1.05 3.96 7.11
CA THR A 60 1.75 5.15 7.58
C THR A 60 2.23 5.92 6.36
N ASN A 61 1.39 6.84 5.90
CA ASN A 61 1.75 7.84 4.91
C ASN A 61 2.50 8.96 5.64
N ASP A 62 3.61 8.62 6.29
CA ASP A 62 4.53 9.59 6.90
C ASP A 62 5.68 9.81 5.92
N ALA A 63 5.45 10.79 5.05
CA ALA A 63 6.53 11.46 4.33
C ALA A 63 7.43 12.18 5.35
N ALA A 64 8.73 11.93 5.22
CA ALA A 64 9.86 12.63 5.83
C ALA A 64 10.16 12.33 7.32
N ALA A 65 11.16 11.46 7.55
CA ALA A 65 12.49 11.89 8.04
C ALA A 65 13.27 10.69 8.64
N ASN A 66 14.42 10.36 8.04
CA ASN A 66 15.56 9.68 8.66
C ASN A 66 15.24 8.46 9.54
N GLY A 67 14.73 7.38 8.94
CA GLY A 67 14.60 6.08 9.60
C GLY A 67 15.63 5.12 9.03
N GLU A 68 16.48 4.54 9.88
CA GLU A 68 17.25 3.35 9.52
C GLU A 68 16.32 2.35 8.83
N PRO A 69 16.82 1.58 7.85
CA PRO A 69 16.00 0.58 7.18
C PRO A 69 15.54 -0.44 8.23
N THR A 70 14.30 -0.28 8.71
CA THR A 70 13.72 -1.23 9.66
C THR A 70 13.63 -2.60 8.99
N ALA A 71 13.69 -3.68 9.77
CA ALA A 71 13.67 -5.04 9.23
C ALA A 71 12.46 -5.31 8.32
N SER A 72 11.31 -4.67 8.58
CA SER A 72 10.13 -4.74 7.73
C SER A 72 10.35 -4.06 6.38
N ASN A 73 10.92 -2.84 6.37
CA ASN A 73 11.21 -2.11 5.12
C ASN A 73 12.19 -2.88 4.23
N LEU A 74 13.18 -3.55 4.82
CA LEU A 74 14.13 -4.39 4.08
C LEU A 74 13.46 -5.64 3.49
N HIS A 75 12.53 -6.25 4.23
CA HIS A 75 11.78 -7.39 3.75
C HIS A 75 10.89 -7.03 2.55
N ASP A 76 10.19 -5.90 2.64
CA ASP A 76 9.33 -5.41 1.57
C ASP A 76 10.15 -5.09 0.32
N LEU A 77 11.29 -4.39 0.47
CA LEU A 77 12.20 -4.10 -0.64
C LEU A 77 12.77 -5.38 -1.26
N TYR A 78 13.11 -6.39 -0.46
CA TYR A 78 13.54 -7.69 -0.97
C TYR A 78 12.44 -8.38 -1.79
N LEU A 79 11.19 -8.34 -1.33
CA LEU A 79 10.06 -8.94 -2.06
C LEU A 79 9.82 -8.23 -3.39
N GLU A 80 9.89 -6.90 -3.42
CA GLU A 80 9.77 -6.10 -4.64
C GLU A 80 10.90 -6.44 -5.63
N CYS A 81 12.16 -6.46 -5.18
CA CYS A 81 13.30 -6.86 -6.01
C CYS A 81 13.13 -8.28 -6.56
N LYS A 82 12.71 -9.23 -5.72
CA LYS A 82 12.50 -10.62 -6.13
C LYS A 82 11.39 -10.75 -7.19
N GLN A 83 10.36 -9.90 -7.14
CA GLN A 83 9.30 -9.88 -8.14
C GLN A 83 9.78 -9.24 -9.45
N ALA A 84 10.51 -8.12 -9.37
CA ALA A 84 11.03 -7.41 -10.54
C ALA A 84 12.06 -8.23 -11.33
N PHE A 85 12.98 -8.91 -10.63
CA PHE A 85 14.07 -9.70 -11.22
C PHE A 85 13.78 -11.21 -11.24
N ARG A 86 12.51 -11.61 -11.18
CA ARG A 86 12.10 -13.02 -11.20
C ARG A 86 12.41 -13.71 -12.54
N PHE A 87 12.57 -12.92 -13.58
CA PHE A 87 12.90 -13.30 -14.95
C PHE A 87 14.07 -12.44 -15.43
N GLU A 88 14.72 -12.88 -16.52
CA GLU A 88 15.81 -12.14 -17.13
C GLU A 88 15.39 -10.67 -17.36
N PRO A 89 16.19 -9.70 -16.88
CA PRO A 89 15.83 -8.29 -16.98
C PRO A 89 15.68 -7.93 -18.46
N PRO A 90 14.61 -7.22 -18.84
CA PRO A 90 14.40 -6.87 -20.24
C PRO A 90 15.56 -6.01 -20.73
N LEU A 91 16.09 -6.31 -21.93
CA LEU A 91 17.22 -5.58 -22.54
C LEU A 91 17.05 -4.05 -22.48
N GLN A 92 15.81 -3.57 -22.63
CA GLN A 92 15.46 -2.15 -22.52
C GLN A 92 15.77 -1.53 -21.14
N ALA A 93 15.62 -2.29 -20.04
CA ALA A 93 15.95 -1.79 -18.71
C ALA A 93 17.46 -1.63 -18.49
N ILE A 94 18.26 -2.46 -19.17
CA ILE A 94 19.72 -2.41 -19.12
C ILE A 94 20.24 -1.27 -19.98
N GLU A 95 19.67 -1.07 -21.17
CA GLU A 95 20.01 0.04 -22.07
C GLU A 95 19.61 1.41 -21.50
N ASN A 96 18.50 1.46 -20.75
CA ASN A 96 18.04 2.68 -20.09
C ASN A 96 18.70 2.92 -18.72
N ALA A 97 19.64 2.07 -18.31
CA ALA A 97 20.37 2.28 -17.05
C ALA A 97 21.15 3.60 -17.12
N SER A 98 21.09 4.38 -16.04
CA SER A 98 21.75 5.68 -15.97
C SER A 98 23.27 5.56 -15.89
N SER A 99 23.77 4.38 -15.49
CA SER A 99 25.19 4.09 -15.33
C SER A 99 25.56 2.63 -15.61
N GLN A 100 26.84 2.41 -15.91
CA GLN A 100 27.40 1.06 -16.06
C GLN A 100 27.30 0.23 -14.76
N GLU A 101 27.38 0.89 -13.61
CA GLU A 101 27.23 0.26 -12.30
C GLU A 101 25.80 -0.27 -12.10
N GLU A 102 24.79 0.54 -12.45
CA GLU A 102 23.39 0.17 -12.38
C GLU A 102 23.05 -1.01 -13.32
N ALA A 103 23.56 -0.98 -14.55
CA ALA A 103 23.42 -2.09 -15.49
C ALA A 103 24.06 -3.38 -14.96
N GLY A 104 25.26 -3.27 -14.37
CA GLY A 104 25.94 -4.40 -13.71
C GLY A 104 25.16 -4.95 -12.52
N PHE A 105 24.54 -4.07 -11.72
CA PHE A 105 23.69 -4.44 -10.61
C PHE A 105 22.46 -5.24 -11.07
N TYR A 106 21.77 -4.79 -12.13
CA TYR A 106 20.61 -5.52 -12.68
C TYR A 106 20.97 -6.93 -13.12
N MET A 107 22.11 -7.10 -13.77
CA MET A 107 22.60 -8.43 -14.19
C MET A 107 22.93 -9.31 -12.99
N ALA A 108 23.64 -8.79 -11.99
CA ALA A 108 24.03 -9.56 -10.81
C ALA A 108 22.83 -10.01 -9.97
N VAL A 109 21.84 -9.13 -9.78
CA VAL A 109 20.63 -9.44 -9.02
C VAL A 109 19.78 -10.48 -9.75
N ALA A 110 19.62 -10.34 -11.07
CA ALA A 110 18.89 -11.31 -11.88
C ALA A 110 19.54 -12.69 -11.87
N ASP A 111 20.86 -12.75 -12.07
CA ASP A 111 21.63 -14.01 -12.05
C ASP A 111 21.53 -14.69 -10.68
N TYR A 112 21.63 -13.94 -9.58
CA TYR A 112 21.44 -14.49 -8.24
C TYR A 112 20.09 -15.20 -8.08
N PHE A 113 18.99 -14.56 -8.47
CA PHE A 113 17.66 -15.16 -8.36
C PHE A 113 17.49 -16.36 -9.30
N LEU A 114 18.08 -16.31 -10.50
CA LEU A 114 18.08 -17.42 -11.44
C LEU A 114 18.82 -18.64 -10.87
N GLN A 115 20.01 -18.44 -10.31
CA GLN A 115 20.79 -19.50 -9.65
C GLN A 115 20.06 -20.07 -8.43
N CYS A 116 19.44 -19.24 -7.60
CA CYS A 116 18.61 -19.70 -6.49
C CYS A 116 17.49 -20.62 -6.96
N LYS A 117 16.81 -20.27 -8.05
CA LYS A 117 15.74 -21.08 -8.63
C LYS A 117 16.27 -22.37 -9.25
N GLN A 118 17.39 -22.32 -9.97
CA GLN A 118 18.03 -23.51 -10.53
C GLN A 118 18.42 -24.51 -9.43
N ARG A 119 19.00 -24.02 -8.32
CA ARG A 119 19.31 -24.84 -7.15
C ARG A 119 18.06 -25.48 -6.53
N GLU A 120 16.97 -24.73 -6.46
CA GLU A 120 15.69 -25.25 -5.97
C GLU A 120 15.15 -26.38 -6.88
N LEU A 121 15.20 -26.19 -8.20
CA LEU A 121 14.79 -27.20 -9.17
C LEU A 121 15.66 -28.47 -9.11
N ILE A 122 16.97 -28.30 -8.98
CA ILE A 122 17.92 -29.40 -8.77
C ILE A 122 17.59 -30.15 -7.46
N ALA A 123 17.30 -29.43 -6.38
CA ALA A 123 16.91 -30.04 -5.10
C ALA A 123 15.56 -30.79 -5.19
N GLN A 124 14.66 -30.36 -6.08
CA GLN A 124 13.40 -31.04 -6.38
C GLN A 124 13.57 -32.26 -7.31
N GLY A 125 14.78 -32.55 -7.78
CA GLY A 125 15.08 -33.70 -8.62
C GLY A 125 14.63 -33.56 -10.08
N VAL A 126 14.33 -32.34 -10.52
CA VAL A 126 14.06 -32.04 -11.93
C VAL A 126 15.41 -31.78 -12.60
N TYR A 127 15.92 -32.81 -13.30
CA TYR A 127 17.18 -32.77 -14.05
C TYR A 127 16.93 -33.10 -15.52
#